data_AF-A0A7C4MU55-F1
#
_entry.id   AF-A0A7C4MU55-F1
#
_cell.length_a   1.000
_cell.length_b   1.000
_cell.length_c   1.000
_cell.angle_alpha   90.00
_cell.angle_beta   90.00
_cell.angle_gamma   90.00
#
_symmetry.space_group_name_H-M   'P 1'
#
loop_
_entity.id
_entity.type
_entity.pdbx_description
1 polymer ?
#
loop_
_entity_poly.entity_id
_entity_poly.type
_entity_poly.pdbx_seq_one_letter_code
_entity_poly.pdbx_strand_id
1 'polypeptide(L)'
;MMPLVAEGSVVEPGTALAEVEGLATVVLAAERTALNLMMTASGIATRTAQWVAAAGPGLAVCDTRKTLPGLRTLSKYAVRVGGGTNHREGLFDMVLIKDNHLRQVS
;
A
#
# COMPACT_ATOMS: atom_id res chain seq x y z
N MET A 1 -0.32 -20.54 6.22
CA MET A 1 0.28 -19.86 5.05
C MET A 1 1.73 -19.58 5.39
N MET A 2 2.65 -20.00 4.53
CA MET A 2 4.08 -19.77 4.68
C MET A 2 4.56 -18.94 3.48
N PRO A 3 5.12 -17.74 3.69
CA PRO A 3 5.62 -16.92 2.58
C PRO A 3 6.90 -17.55 2.01
N LEU A 4 7.02 -17.53 0.68
CA LEU A 4 8.22 -17.99 -0.05
C LEU A 4 9.12 -16.83 -0.47
N VAL A 5 8.60 -15.59 -0.42
CA VAL A 5 9.32 -14.36 -0.74
C VAL A 5 9.24 -13.39 0.43
N ALA A 6 10.29 -12.61 0.65
CA ALA A 6 10.28 -11.55 1.64
C ALA A 6 9.35 -10.41 1.19
N GLU A 7 8.74 -9.70 2.13
CA GLU A 7 7.91 -8.55 1.81
C GLU A 7 8.71 -7.43 1.13
N GLY A 8 8.13 -6.80 0.12
CA GLY A 8 8.79 -5.77 -0.69
C GLY A 8 9.76 -6.31 -1.74
N SER A 9 9.90 -7.64 -1.85
CA SER A 9 10.72 -8.24 -2.91
C SER A 9 10.13 -7.95 -4.29
N VAL A 10 11.02 -7.71 -5.26
CA VAL A 10 10.66 -7.73 -6.68
C VAL A 10 10.51 -9.19 -7.10
N VAL A 11 9.44 -9.50 -7.83
CA VAL A 11 9.09 -10.86 -8.26
C VAL A 11 8.77 -10.87 -9.75
N GLU A 12 9.12 -11.96 -10.43
CA GLU A 12 8.85 -12.18 -11.85
C GLU A 12 7.57 -12.98 -12.08
N PRO A 13 6.94 -12.90 -13.26
CA PRO A 13 5.81 -13.76 -13.61
C PRO A 13 6.11 -15.24 -13.41
N GLY A 14 5.18 -15.95 -12.75
CA GLY A 14 5.34 -17.37 -12.41
C GLY A 14 6.06 -17.64 -11.08
N THR A 15 6.54 -16.61 -10.38
CA THR A 15 7.12 -16.77 -9.03
C THR A 15 6.05 -17.22 -8.03
N ALA A 16 6.30 -18.33 -7.33
CA ALA A 16 5.47 -18.76 -6.22
C ALA A 16 5.66 -17.84 -5.01
N LEU A 17 4.59 -17.19 -4.52
CA LEU A 17 4.67 -16.18 -3.46
C LEU A 17 4.51 -16.77 -2.06
N ALA A 18 3.69 -17.81 -1.91
CA ALA A 18 3.39 -18.44 -0.63
C ALA A 18 2.79 -19.82 -0.83
N GLU A 19 2.93 -20.67 0.19
CA GLU A 19 2.24 -21.95 0.30
C GLU A 19 1.14 -21.87 1.36
N VAL A 20 -0.01 -22.50 1.09
CA VAL A 20 -1.16 -22.54 2.00
C VAL A 20 -1.61 -23.98 2.14
N GLU A 21 -1.65 -24.45 3.38
CA GLU A 21 -2.16 -25.77 3.74
C GLU A 21 -3.35 -25.61 4.69
N GLY A 22 -4.38 -26.44 4.51
CA GLY A 22 -5.57 -26.44 5.34
C GLY A 22 -6.72 -27.24 4.72
N LEU A 23 -7.88 -27.23 5.37
CA LEU A 23 -9.10 -27.85 4.83
C LEU A 23 -9.45 -27.23 3.48
N ALA A 24 -9.66 -28.06 2.46
CA ALA A 24 -9.93 -27.61 1.10
C ALA A 24 -11.08 -26.60 1.02
N THR A 25 -12.16 -26.82 1.76
CA THR A 25 -13.32 -25.91 1.82
C THR A 25 -12.96 -24.53 2.37
N VAL A 26 -12.09 -24.46 3.37
CA VAL A 26 -11.64 -23.20 3.99
C VAL A 26 -10.69 -22.47 3.04
N VAL A 27 -9.73 -23.18 2.46
CA VAL A 27 -8.76 -22.60 1.52
C VAL A 27 -9.47 -21.99 0.31
N LEU A 28 -10.36 -22.75 -0.32
CA LEU A 28 -11.12 -22.28 -1.49
C LEU A 28 -12.05 -21.12 -1.16
N ALA A 29 -12.68 -21.11 0.02
CA ALA A 29 -13.55 -20.01 0.44
C ALA A 29 -12.76 -18.70 0.71
N ALA A 30 -11.54 -18.81 1.24
CA ALA A 30 -10.71 -17.66 1.58
C ALA A 30 -9.88 -17.13 0.38
N GLU A 31 -9.61 -17.97 -0.62
CA GLU A 31 -8.68 -17.72 -1.72
C GLU A 31 -8.91 -16.36 -2.39
N ARG A 32 -10.14 -16.10 -2.86
CA ARG A 32 -10.44 -14.88 -3.62
C ARG A 32 -10.19 -13.62 -2.79
N THR A 33 -10.61 -13.63 -1.53
CA THR A 33 -10.43 -12.49 -0.63
C THR A 33 -8.96 -12.25 -0.34
N ALA A 34 -8.20 -13.31 -0.05
CA ALA A 34 -6.76 -13.21 0.19
C ALA A 34 -6.01 -12.68 -1.04
N LEU A 35 -6.30 -13.22 -2.23
CA LEU A 35 -5.71 -12.77 -3.48
C LEU A 35 -6.07 -11.31 -3.79
N ASN A 36 -7.32 -10.90 -3.59
CA ASN A 36 -7.74 -9.52 -3.85
C ASN A 36 -6.96 -8.51 -2.98
N LEU A 37 -6.78 -8.81 -1.69
CA LEU A 37 -6.00 -7.96 -0.78
C LEU A 37 -4.52 -7.94 -1.18
N MET A 38 -3.93 -9.10 -1.46
CA MET A 38 -2.53 -9.23 -1.85
C MET A 38 -2.25 -8.50 -3.17
N MET A 39 -3.08 -8.70 -4.20
CA MET A 39 -2.95 -8.03 -5.49
C MET A 39 -3.09 -6.51 -5.35
N THR A 40 -4.04 -6.04 -4.54
CA THR A 40 -4.24 -4.60 -4.29
C THR A 40 -3.01 -3.99 -3.63
N ALA A 41 -2.53 -4.59 -2.54
CA ALA A 41 -1.35 -4.11 -1.83
C ALA A 41 -0.10 -4.17 -2.71
N SER A 42 0.12 -5.27 -3.41
CA SER A 42 1.27 -5.45 -4.30
C SER A 42 1.24 -4.44 -5.46
N GLY A 43 0.08 -4.20 -6.07
CA GLY A 43 -0.06 -3.20 -7.12
C GLY A 43 0.29 -1.78 -6.66
N ILE A 44 -0.08 -1.41 -5.43
CA ILE A 44 0.28 -0.13 -4.83
C ILE A 44 1.80 -0.06 -4.57
N ALA A 45 2.38 -1.12 -3.99
CA ALA A 45 3.81 -1.18 -3.70
C ALA A 45 4.66 -1.10 -4.97
N THR A 46 4.32 -1.89 -5.99
CA THR A 46 5.00 -1.88 -7.30
C THR A 46 4.95 -0.50 -7.95
N ARG A 47 3.76 0.14 -7.98
CA ARG A 47 3.64 1.48 -8.56
C ARG A 47 4.42 2.51 -7.74
N THR A 48 4.40 2.42 -6.42
CA THR A 48 5.19 3.31 -5.55
C THR A 48 6.69 3.17 -5.85
N ALA A 49 7.20 1.95 -5.96
CA ALA A 49 8.60 1.70 -6.27
C ALA A 49 9.02 2.32 -7.61
N GLN A 50 8.15 2.27 -8.63
CA GLN A 50 8.38 2.95 -9.91
C GLN A 50 8.49 4.48 -9.75
N TRP A 51 7.64 5.09 -8.93
CA TRP A 51 7.71 6.53 -8.65
C TRP A 51 8.97 6.90 -7.86
N VAL A 52 9.35 6.10 -6.86
CA VAL A 52 10.57 6.32 -6.07
C VAL A 52 11.81 6.24 -6.97
N ALA A 53 11.88 5.23 -7.84
CA ALA A 53 12.95 5.11 -8.81
C ALA A 53 13.00 6.30 -9.78
N ALA A 54 11.85 6.78 -10.24
CA ALA A 54 11.76 7.93 -11.16
C ALA A 54 12.10 9.27 -10.49
N ALA A 55 11.80 9.44 -9.21
CA ALA A 55 12.13 10.66 -8.46
C ALA A 55 13.65 10.82 -8.26
N GLY A 56 14.37 9.70 -8.14
CA GLY A 56 15.80 9.70 -7.90
C GLY A 56 16.17 10.02 -6.44
N PRO A 57 17.48 10.05 -6.13
CA PRO A 57 17.96 10.20 -4.76
C PRO A 57 17.64 11.60 -4.20
N GLY A 58 17.37 11.66 -2.90
CA GLY A 58 17.13 12.92 -2.17
C GLY A 58 15.69 13.44 -2.22
N LEU A 59 14.80 12.77 -2.97
CA LEU A 59 13.36 13.07 -2.98
C LEU A 59 12.56 11.94 -2.33
N ALA A 60 11.57 12.32 -1.52
CA ALA A 60 10.63 11.38 -0.92
C ALA A 60 9.31 11.39 -1.70
N VAL A 61 8.82 10.20 -2.07
CA VAL A 61 7.49 10.03 -2.66
C VAL A 61 6.50 9.81 -1.52
N CYS A 62 5.59 10.77 -1.32
CA CYS A 62 4.61 10.75 -0.24
C CYS A 62 3.23 10.28 -0.68
N ASP A 63 2.55 9.50 0.17
CA ASP A 63 1.14 9.18 0.00
C ASP A 63 0.20 10.37 0.28
N THR A 64 -1.11 10.13 0.15
CA THR A 64 -2.14 11.08 0.57
C THR A 64 -3.31 10.39 1.27
N ARG A 65 -4.34 11.15 1.63
CA ARG A 65 -5.62 10.61 2.12
C ARG A 65 -6.57 10.13 1.02
N LYS A 66 -6.19 10.26 -0.27
CA LYS A 66 -6.93 9.76 -1.43
C LYS A 66 -6.67 8.26 -1.61
N THR A 67 -7.15 7.48 -0.66
CA THR A 67 -6.99 6.02 -0.61
C THR A 67 -8.29 5.32 -0.99
N LEU A 68 -8.21 4.02 -1.26
CA LEU A 68 -9.38 3.16 -1.38
C LEU A 68 -10.26 3.28 -0.11
N PRO A 69 -11.57 3.54 -0.24
CA PRO A 69 -12.47 3.59 0.91
C PRO A 69 -12.41 2.29 1.73
N GLY A 70 -12.31 2.41 3.06
CA GLY A 70 -12.16 1.26 3.97
C GLY A 70 -10.77 0.63 4.02
N LEU A 71 -9.87 0.91 3.08
CA LEU A 71 -8.55 0.27 2.97
C LEU A 71 -7.39 1.26 3.09
N ARG A 72 -7.56 2.35 3.84
CA ARG A 72 -6.51 3.38 4.01
C ARG A 72 -5.23 2.80 4.59
N THR A 73 -5.33 2.09 5.71
CA THR A 73 -4.17 1.50 6.39
C THR A 73 -3.40 0.55 5.47
N LEU A 74 -4.12 -0.32 4.73
CA LEU A 74 -3.52 -1.22 3.75
C LEU A 74 -2.82 -0.45 2.61
N SER A 75 -3.48 0.60 2.09
CA SER A 75 -2.93 1.40 0.99
C SER A 75 -1.63 2.10 1.42
N LYS A 76 -1.61 2.73 2.59
CA LYS A 76 -0.44 3.43 3.13
C LYS A 76 0.66 2.46 3.55
N TYR A 77 0.29 1.31 4.08
CA TYR A 77 1.23 0.22 4.33
C TYR A 77 1.96 -0.19 3.05
N ALA A 78 1.22 -0.44 1.97
CA ALA A 78 1.79 -0.80 0.68
C ALA A 78 2.69 0.29 0.09
N VAL A 79 2.38 1.57 0.30
CA VAL A 79 3.27 2.68 -0.08
C VAL A 79 4.63 2.54 0.61
N ARG A 80 4.66 2.28 1.93
CA ARG A 80 5.93 2.06 2.65
C ARG A 80 6.70 0.85 2.14
N VAL A 81 6.00 -0.25 1.87
CA VAL A 81 6.60 -1.47 1.29
C VAL A 81 7.24 -1.15 -0.07
N GLY A 82 6.62 -0.30 -0.88
CA GLY A 82 7.17 0.18 -2.15
C GLY A 82 8.26 1.26 -2.02
N GLY A 83 8.74 1.57 -0.81
CA GLY A 83 9.78 2.57 -0.56
C GLY A 83 9.29 4.02 -0.47
N GLY A 84 7.99 4.25 -0.51
CA GLY A 84 7.39 5.57 -0.30
C GLY A 84 7.30 5.93 1.18
N THR A 85 6.96 7.20 1.45
CA THR A 85 6.78 7.74 2.81
C THR A 85 5.32 8.07 3.07
N ASN A 86 4.86 7.83 4.29
CA ASN A 86 3.50 8.20 4.67
C ASN A 86 3.46 9.68 5.05
N HIS A 87 2.53 10.42 4.44
CA HIS A 87 2.09 11.70 4.97
C HIS A 87 1.12 11.44 6.15
N ARG A 88 0.39 12.47 6.63
CA ARG A 88 -0.61 12.31 7.70
C ARG A 88 -1.63 11.19 7.46
N GLU A 89 -1.99 10.48 8.52
CA GLU A 89 -2.98 9.39 8.49
C GLU A 89 -4.41 9.94 8.30
N GLY A 90 -4.77 10.92 9.12
CA GLY A 90 -6.11 11.49 9.20
C GLY A 90 -6.11 13.00 9.35
N LEU A 91 -7.31 13.56 9.60
CA LEU A 91 -7.44 14.98 9.96
C LEU A 91 -6.98 15.26 11.40
N PHE A 92 -6.96 14.22 12.25
CA PHE A 92 -6.55 14.27 13.65
C PHE A 92 -5.02 14.27 13.85
N ASP A 93 -4.28 13.86 12.83
CA ASP A 93 -2.83 13.58 12.94
C ASP A 93 -1.97 14.81 12.67
N MET A 94 -2.41 15.68 11.77
CA MET A 94 -1.68 16.91 11.43
C MET A 94 -2.63 17.97 10.89
N VAL A 95 -2.45 19.22 11.34
CA VAL A 95 -3.11 20.39 10.75
C VAL A 95 -2.45 20.71 9.41
N LEU A 96 -3.26 20.81 8.36
CA LEU A 96 -2.81 21.27 7.05
C LEU A 96 -3.62 22.49 6.66
N ILE A 97 -3.04 23.66 6.91
CA ILE A 97 -3.63 24.95 6.52
C ILE A 97 -3.59 25.05 4.99
N LYS A 98 -4.65 25.64 4.44
CA LYS A 98 -4.89 25.82 3.01
C LYS A 98 -5.57 27.17 2.85
N ASP A 99 -5.56 27.69 1.64
CA ASP A 99 -6.14 28.97 1.27
C ASP A 99 -7.59 29.12 1.75
N ASN A 100 -8.36 28.03 1.70
CA ASN A 100 -9.75 27.97 2.14
C ASN A 100 -9.92 28.34 3.62
N HIS A 101 -8.97 27.92 4.46
CA HIS A 101 -8.98 28.22 5.89
C HIS A 101 -8.58 29.68 6.11
N LEU A 102 -7.60 30.19 5.34
CA LEU A 102 -7.18 31.59 5.42
C LEU A 102 -8.32 32.55 5.06
N ARG A 103 -9.10 32.23 4.01
CA ARG A 103 -10.28 33.02 3.61
C ARG A 103 -11.38 33.12 4.67
N GLN A 104 -11.39 32.24 5.67
CA GLN A 104 -12.40 32.27 6.75
C GLN A 104 -11.96 33.16 7.93
N VAL A 105 -10.69 33.57 7.97
CA VAL A 105 -10.10 34.33 9.08
C VAL A 105 -9.70 35.75 8.64
N SER A 106 -9.69 36.03 7.33
CA SER A 106 -9.61 37.37 6.72
C SER A 106 -10.98 37.95 6.46
#